data_AF-E2CS35-F1
#
_entry.id   AF-E2CS35-F1
#
_cell.length_a   1.000
_cell.length_b   1.000
_cell.length_c   1.000
_cell.angle_alpha   90.00
_cell.angle_beta   90.00
_cell.angle_gamma   90.00
#
_symmetry.space_group_name_H-M   'P 1'
#
loop_
_entity.id
_entity.type
_entity.pdbx_description
1 polymer ?
#
loop_
_entity_poly.entity_id
_entity_poly.type
_entity_poly.pdbx_seq_one_letter_code
_entity_poly.pdbx_strand_id
1 'polypeptide(L)'
;MRHHPTALFDADGNRDFIRAIEDEAEWLGPALLVSEEAALFAYRQIQLGTETVQTLSDKWTISVDVINMRMNVVGAKRRFRRAA
;
A
#
# COMPACT_ATOMS: atom_id res chain seq x y z
N MET A 1 -12.05 -18.70 -23.68
CA MET A 1 -12.85 -17.45 -23.68
C MET A 1 -11.89 -16.28 -23.54
N ARG A 2 -11.92 -15.31 -24.47
CA ARG A 2 -11.21 -14.05 -24.31
C ARG A 2 -12.19 -13.10 -23.60
N HIS A 3 -11.89 -12.73 -22.36
CA HIS A 3 -12.66 -11.69 -21.68
C HIS A 3 -12.38 -10.37 -22.42
N HIS A 4 -13.40 -9.80 -23.05
CA HIS A 4 -13.29 -8.45 -23.58
C HIS A 4 -13.20 -7.49 -22.40
N PRO A 5 -12.26 -6.54 -22.40
CA PRO A 5 -12.16 -5.54 -21.34
C PRO A 5 -13.48 -4.79 -21.26
N THR A 6 -13.99 -4.63 -20.04
CA THR A 6 -15.19 -3.82 -19.79
C THR A 6 -14.87 -2.37 -20.14
N ALA A 7 -15.79 -1.70 -20.83
CA ALA A 7 -15.64 -0.29 -21.15
C ALA A 7 -15.53 0.52 -19.84
N LEU A 8 -14.58 1.44 -19.78
CA LEU A 8 -14.32 2.25 -18.58
C LEU A 8 -15.46 3.24 -18.26
N PHE A 9 -16.22 3.62 -19.28
CA PHE A 9 -17.32 4.56 -19.19
C PHE A 9 -18.56 3.98 -19.88
N ASP A 10 -19.73 4.34 -19.37
CA ASP A 10 -21.01 4.09 -20.02
C ASP A 10 -21.26 5.08 -21.18
N ALA A 11 -22.42 4.98 -21.82
CA ALA A 11 -22.80 5.82 -22.96
C ALA A 11 -22.94 7.31 -22.59
N ASP A 12 -23.14 7.62 -21.31
CA ASP A 12 -23.28 8.98 -20.77
C ASP A 12 -21.94 9.52 -20.23
N GLY A 13 -20.87 8.72 -20.27
CA GLY A 13 -19.54 9.08 -19.79
C GLY A 13 -19.33 8.85 -18.30
N ASN A 14 -20.24 8.17 -17.61
CA ASN A 14 -20.07 7.83 -16.20
C ASN A 14 -19.22 6.58 -16.04
N ARG A 15 -18.44 6.53 -14.95
CA ARG A 15 -17.73 5.33 -14.53
C ARG A 15 -18.69 4.44 -13.76
N ASP A 16 -18.64 3.13 -14.02
CA ASP A 16 -19.29 2.15 -13.16
C ASP A 16 -18.60 2.12 -11.79
N PHE A 17 -19.22 2.74 -10.79
CA PHE A 17 -18.71 2.83 -9.43
C PHE A 17 -19.36 1.74 -8.58
N ILE A 18 -18.62 0.66 -8.35
CA ILE A 18 -19.05 -0.42 -7.47
C ILE A 18 -18.23 -0.31 -6.18
N ARG A 19 -18.83 0.26 -5.13
CA ARG A 19 -18.15 0.55 -3.85
C ARG A 19 -17.33 -0.62 -3.32
N ALA A 20 -17.86 -1.84 -3.39
CA ALA A 20 -17.14 -3.03 -2.92
C ALA A 20 -15.82 -3.29 -3.68
N ILE A 21 -15.80 -3.04 -4.99
CA ILE A 21 -14.60 -3.20 -5.83
C ILE A 21 -13.61 -2.08 -5.55
N GLU A 22 -14.09 -0.85 -5.34
CA GLU A 22 -13.24 0.29 -5.01
C GLU A 22 -12.58 0.13 -3.63
N ASP A 23 -13.33 -0.32 -2.63
CA ASP A 23 -12.81 -0.61 -1.28
C ASP A 23 -11.73 -1.71 -1.34
N GLU A 24 -11.91 -2.74 -2.17
CA GLU A 24 -10.90 -3.78 -2.40
C GLU A 24 -9.66 -3.23 -3.12
N ALA A 25 -9.84 -2.40 -4.15
CA ALA A 25 -8.75 -1.76 -4.87
C ALA A 25 -7.94 -0.80 -3.98
N GLU A 26 -8.61 -0.06 -3.08
CA GLU A 26 -7.98 0.81 -2.10
C GLU A 26 -7.11 0.03 -1.11
N TRP A 27 -7.45 -1.24 -0.84
CA TRP A 27 -6.61 -2.14 -0.04
C TRP A 27 -5.47 -2.78 -0.83
N LEU A 28 -5.73 -3.20 -2.07
CA LEU A 28 -4.76 -3.93 -2.89
C LEU A 28 -3.68 -3.01 -3.47
N GLY A 29 -4.03 -1.79 -3.87
CA GLY A 29 -3.10 -0.82 -4.44
C GLY A 29 -1.87 -0.57 -3.55
N PRO A 30 -2.05 -0.20 -2.26
CA PRO A 30 -0.95 -0.07 -1.30
C PRO A 30 -0.08 -1.32 -1.17
N ALA A 31 -0.65 -2.51 -1.28
CA ALA A 31 0.09 -3.77 -1.15
C ALA A 31 1.01 -4.05 -2.35
N LEU A 32 0.65 -3.54 -3.54
CA LEU A 32 1.50 -3.59 -4.73
C LEU A 32 2.63 -2.56 -4.66
N LEU A 33 2.39 -1.40 -4.07
CA LEU A 33 3.37 -0.32 -3.96
C LEU A 33 4.43 -0.57 -2.88
N VAL A 34 4.04 -1.15 -1.75
CA VAL A 34 4.96 -1.49 -0.66
C VAL A 34 4.83 -2.97 -0.32
N SER A 35 5.81 -3.75 -0.75
CA SER A 35 5.90 -5.17 -0.43
C SER A 35 5.99 -5.40 1.09
N GLU A 36 5.75 -6.63 1.52
CA GLU A 36 5.87 -6.98 2.93
C GLU A 36 7.30 -6.77 3.45
N GLU A 37 8.31 -7.15 2.67
CA GLU A 37 9.72 -6.98 2.98
C GLU A 37 10.08 -5.49 3.09
N ALA A 38 9.59 -4.67 2.17
CA ALA A 38 9.79 -3.22 2.20
C ALA A 38 9.17 -2.59 3.45
N ALA A 39 7.97 -3.00 3.85
CA ALA A 39 7.32 -2.52 5.08
C ALA A 39 8.10 -2.94 6.34
N LEU A 40 8.61 -4.16 6.40
CA LEU A 40 9.46 -4.62 7.51
C LEU A 40 10.80 -3.88 7.55
N PHE A 41 11.40 -3.63 6.38
CA PHE A 41 12.61 -2.85 6.25
C PHE A 41 12.42 -1.40 6.72
N ALA A 42 11.37 -0.72 6.24
CA ALA A 42 11.00 0.64 6.68
C ALA A 42 10.92 0.72 8.20
N TYR A 43 10.15 -0.19 8.82
CA TYR A 43 9.98 -0.20 10.26
C TYR A 43 11.33 -0.35 10.98
N ARG A 44 12.19 -1.28 10.53
CA ARG A 44 13.53 -1.49 11.09
C ARG A 44 14.38 -0.21 11.02
N GLN A 45 14.44 0.44 9.86
CA GLN A 45 15.24 1.66 9.70
C GLN A 45 14.76 2.79 10.61
N ILE A 46 13.43 2.93 10.77
CA ILE A 46 12.83 3.90 11.71
C ILE A 46 13.24 3.58 13.16
N GLN A 47 13.21 2.33 13.58
CA GLN A 47 13.63 1.95 14.94
C GLN A 47 15.14 2.16 15.19
N LEU A 48 15.96 2.00 14.14
CA LEU A 48 17.40 2.26 14.20
C LEU A 48 17.74 3.76 14.13
N GLY A 49 16.75 4.64 13.90
CA GLY A 49 16.96 6.08 13.75
C GLY A 49 17.71 6.47 12.47
N THR A 50 17.87 5.56 11.51
CA THR A 50 18.56 5.81 10.24
C THR A 50 17.65 6.47 9.21
N GLU A 51 16.34 6.31 9.36
CA GLU A 51 15.32 6.90 8.50
C GLU A 51 14.14 7.39 9.34
N THR A 52 13.35 8.30 8.79
CA THR A 52 12.02 8.64 9.29
C THR A 52 10.97 8.18 8.27
N VAL A 53 9.70 8.14 8.66
CA VAL A 53 8.63 7.84 7.68
C VAL A 53 8.58 8.88 6.56
N GLN A 54 8.94 10.14 6.84
CA GLN A 54 8.98 11.21 5.85
C GLN A 54 10.11 10.98 4.83
N THR A 55 11.31 10.66 5.29
CA THR A 55 12.44 10.41 4.38
C THR A 55 12.19 9.20 3.48
N LEU A 56 11.50 8.17 3.99
CA LEU A 56 11.09 7.02 3.19
C LEU A 56 9.98 7.37 2.19
N SER A 57 9.01 8.20 2.59
CA SER A 57 7.97 8.74 1.70
C SER A 57 8.58 9.44 0.50
N ASP A 58 9.54 10.34 0.74
CA ASP A 58 10.22 11.10 -0.30
C ASP A 58 11.05 10.17 -1.20
N LYS A 59 11.78 9.20 -0.62
CA LYS A 59 12.62 8.24 -1.36
C LYS A 59 11.81 7.31 -2.26
N TRP A 60 10.68 6.84 -1.77
CA TRP A 60 9.86 5.85 -2.49
C TRP A 60 8.80 6.49 -3.37
N THR A 61 8.60 7.82 -3.27
CA THR A 61 7.52 8.54 -3.95
C THR A 61 6.16 7.92 -3.62
N ILE A 62 5.98 7.57 -2.35
CA ILE A 62 4.77 6.94 -1.80
C ILE A 62 4.34 7.76 -0.59
N SER A 63 3.05 7.99 -0.41
CA SER A 63 2.56 8.77 0.72
C SER A 63 2.93 8.13 2.07
N VAL A 64 3.15 8.97 3.08
CA VAL A 64 3.34 8.55 4.48
C VAL A 64 2.22 7.62 4.94
N ASP A 65 0.98 7.89 4.54
CA ASP A 65 -0.18 7.09 4.92
C ASP A 65 -0.11 5.66 4.36
N VAL A 66 0.31 5.48 3.10
CA VAL A 66 0.49 4.16 2.51
C VAL A 66 1.60 3.39 3.22
N ILE A 67 2.73 4.04 3.53
CA ILE A 67 3.84 3.39 4.25
C ILE A 67 3.37 2.94 5.66
N ASN A 68 2.68 3.82 6.39
CA ASN A 68 2.14 3.52 7.72
C ASN A 68 1.09 2.40 7.67
N MET A 69 0.14 2.47 6.73
CA MET A 69 -0.85 1.44 6.49
C MET A 69 -0.17 0.09 6.26
N ARG A 70 0.84 0.05 5.39
CA ARG A 70 1.54 -1.20 5.06
C ARG A 70 2.35 -1.77 6.22
N MET A 71 3.05 -0.94 7.01
CA MET A 71 3.69 -1.39 8.25
C MET A 71 2.69 -1.99 9.25
N ASN A 72 1.50 -1.41 9.35
CA ASN A 72 0.45 -1.91 10.24
C ASN A 72 -0.14 -3.24 9.75
N VAL A 73 -0.48 -3.33 8.45
CA VAL A 73 -1.06 -4.53 7.83
C VAL A 73 -0.17 -5.75 8.00
N VAL A 74 1.15 -5.60 7.79
CA VAL A 74 2.10 -6.72 7.94
C VAL A 74 2.48 -6.99 9.40
N GLY A 75 1.97 -6.19 10.35
CA GLY A 75 2.28 -6.30 11.76
C GLY A 75 3.77 -6.07 12.06
N ALA A 76 4.40 -5.10 11.39
CA ALA A 76 5.85 -4.88 11.42
C ALA A 76 6.39 -4.71 12.84
N LYS A 77 5.72 -3.93 13.69
CA LYS A 77 6.06 -3.76 15.12
C LYS A 77 6.15 -5.08 15.88
N ARG A 78 5.14 -5.95 15.71
CA ARG A 78 5.09 -7.25 16.40
C ARG A 78 6.21 -8.17 15.93
N ARG A 79 6.48 -8.18 14.63
CA ARG A 79 7.53 -9.02 14.04
C ARG A 79 8.93 -8.53 14.39
N PHE A 80 9.17 -7.22 14.37
CA PHE A 80 10.41 -6.62 14.81
C PHE A 80 10.74 -6.99 16.26
N ARG A 81 9.78 -6.87 17.18
CA ARG A 81 9.95 -7.24 18.60
C ARG A 81 10.24 -8.73 18.85
N ARG A 82 9.85 -9.62 17.93
CA ARG A 82 10.15 -11.06 18.04
C ARG A 82 11.55 -11.41 17.52
N ALA A 83 12.13 -10.54 16.69
CA ALA A 83 13.43 -10.74 16.07
C ALA A 83 14.56 -9.96 16.77
N ALA A 84 14.22 -9.09 17.72
CA ALA A 84 15.13 -8.37 18.61
C ALA A 84 15.33 -9.17 19.89
#